data_AF-A0A412Q593-F1
#
_entry.id   AF-A0A412Q593-F1
#
_cell.length_a   1.000
_cell.length_b   1.000
_cell.length_c   1.000
_cell.angle_alpha   90.00
_cell.angle_beta   90.00
_cell.angle_gamma   90.00
#
_symmetry.space_group_name_H-M   'P 1'
#
loop_
_entity.id
_entity.type
_entity.pdbx_description
1 polymer ?
#
loop_
_entity_poly.entity_id
_entity_poly.type
_entity_poly.pdbx_seq_one_letter_code
_entity_poly.pdbx_strand_id
1 'polypeptide(L)'
;MEDCRANGEEPLMYSQFCYHIQQDEQKHRATMHINRKPGEQVEVDWAGDPATVIDPDTGEIIKTYIFVGVMTYSQYAYVEAFLDMKQ
;
A
#
# COMPACT_ATOMS: atom_id res chain seq x y z
N MET A 1 9.27 -29.53 28.15
CA MET A 1 9.38 -30.97 27.82
C MET A 1 8.31 -31.77 28.54
N GLU A 2 8.18 -31.61 29.85
CA GLU A 2 7.11 -32.24 30.64
C GLU A 2 5.72 -31.69 30.25
N ASP A 3 5.59 -30.39 30.02
CA ASP A 3 4.32 -29.78 29.58
C ASP A 3 3.87 -30.23 28.18
N CYS A 4 4.80 -30.33 27.22
CA CYS A 4 4.50 -30.83 25.86
C CYS A 4 3.96 -32.27 25.94
N ARG A 5 4.64 -33.13 26.72
CA ARG A 5 4.24 -34.54 26.90
C ARG A 5 2.91 -34.66 27.64
N ALA A 6 2.63 -33.78 28.60
CA ALA A 6 1.34 -33.72 29.29
C ALA A 6 0.19 -33.32 28.35
N ASN A 7 0.49 -32.51 27.32
CA ASN A 7 -0.45 -32.09 26.28
C ASN A 7 -0.51 -33.06 25.07
N GLY A 8 0.23 -34.18 25.09
CA GLY A 8 0.30 -35.13 23.98
C GLY A 8 1.16 -34.67 22.79
N GLU A 9 1.97 -33.64 22.96
CA GLU A 9 2.83 -33.04 21.95
C GLU A 9 4.27 -33.54 22.06
N GLU A 10 4.94 -33.75 20.93
CA GLU A 10 6.35 -34.12 20.91
C GLU A 10 7.25 -32.92 21.23
N PRO A 11 8.09 -32.99 22.28
CA PRO A 11 9.00 -31.90 22.59
C PRO A 11 10.15 -31.84 21.59
N LEU A 12 10.30 -30.69 20.94
CA LEU A 12 11.41 -30.43 20.03
C LEU A 12 12.66 -29.98 20.79
N MET A 13 13.82 -30.48 20.36
CA MET A 13 15.10 -29.93 20.79
C MET A 13 15.36 -28.61 20.06
N TYR A 14 16.18 -27.73 20.64
CA TYR A 14 16.44 -26.38 20.12
C TYR A 14 16.76 -26.33 18.62
N SER A 15 17.58 -27.24 18.11
CA SER A 15 17.92 -27.32 16.68
C SER A 15 16.72 -27.61 15.78
N GLN A 16 15.82 -28.51 16.20
CA GLN A 16 14.61 -28.83 15.45
C GLN A 16 13.62 -27.66 15.50
N PHE A 17 13.47 -27.03 16.66
CA PHE A 17 12.63 -25.84 16.81
C PHE A 17 13.08 -24.71 15.87
N CYS A 18 14.38 -24.36 15.87
CA CYS A 18 14.92 -23.35 14.96
C CYS A 18 14.75 -23.72 13.48
N TYR A 19 14.95 -25.00 13.13
CA TYR A 19 14.75 -25.48 11.77
C TYR A 19 13.30 -25.28 11.29
N HIS A 20 12.32 -25.64 12.12
CA HIS A 20 10.90 -25.49 11.76
C HIS A 20 10.49 -24.02 11.65
N ILE A 21 10.95 -23.15 12.57
CA ILE A 21 10.72 -21.70 12.47
C ILE A 21 11.34 -21.13 11.19
N GLN A 22 12.58 -21.50 10.85
CA GLN A 22 13.23 -21.01 9.64
C GLN A 22 12.51 -21.47 8.36
N GLN A 23 12.02 -22.71 8.32
CA GLN A 23 11.20 -23.18 7.20
C GLN A 23 9.87 -22.44 7.09
N ASP A 24 9.24 -22.14 8.21
CA ASP A 24 8.00 -21.39 8.26
C ASP A 24 8.20 -19.95 7.77
N GLU A 25 9.25 -19.28 8.24
CA GLU A 25 9.64 -17.94 7.77
C GLU A 25 9.93 -17.92 6.27
N GLN A 26 10.55 -18.95 5.71
CA GLN A 26 10.81 -19.04 4.26
C GLN A 26 9.52 -19.15 3.43
N LYS A 27 8.50 -19.83 3.95
CA LYS A 27 7.19 -19.93 3.28
C LYS A 27 6.39 -18.63 3.40
N HIS A 28 6.55 -17.91 4.49
CA HIS A 28 5.83 -16.67 4.76
C HIS A 28 6.52 -15.41 4.19
N ARG A 29 7.79 -15.49 3.76
CA ARG A 29 8.52 -14.39 3.12
C ARG A 29 8.38 -14.37 1.59
N ALA A 30 7.15 -14.19 1.11
CA ALA A 30 6.91 -13.83 -0.28
C ALA A 30 7.11 -12.32 -0.48
N THR A 31 8.36 -11.84 -0.55
CA THR A 31 8.64 -10.43 -0.86
C THR A 31 8.83 -10.25 -2.36
N MET A 32 7.82 -9.75 -3.06
CA MET A 32 7.99 -9.25 -4.43
C MET A 32 8.45 -7.80 -4.38
N HIS A 33 9.76 -7.58 -4.28
CA HIS A 33 10.31 -6.23 -4.40
C HIS A 33 10.23 -5.79 -5.87
N ILE A 34 9.30 -4.90 -6.17
CA ILE A 34 9.18 -4.28 -7.49
C ILE A 34 10.21 -3.16 -7.57
N ASN A 35 11.27 -3.38 -8.34
CA ASN A 35 12.26 -2.35 -8.60
C ASN A 35 11.63 -1.25 -9.46
N ARG A 36 11.67 -0.01 -8.96
CA ARG A 36 11.25 1.20 -9.67
C ARG A 36 12.46 2.10 -9.84
N LYS A 37 12.60 2.76 -10.99
CA LYS A 37 13.67 3.73 -11.21
C LYS A 37 13.10 5.14 -11.05
N PRO A 38 13.77 6.04 -10.30
CA PRO A 38 13.30 7.41 -10.13
C PRO A 38 13.11 8.08 -11.50
N GLY A 39 12.01 8.80 -11.69
CA GLY A 39 11.77 9.57 -12.91
C GLY A 39 11.20 8.78 -14.09
N GLU A 40 11.03 7.46 -14.01
CA GLU A 40 10.60 6.65 -15.16
C GLU A 40 9.09 6.37 -15.23
N GLN A 41 8.41 6.31 -14.08
CA GLN A 41 7.01 5.88 -14.01
C GLN A 41 6.22 6.73 -13.01
N VAL A 42 5.02 7.11 -13.44
CA VAL A 42 4.01 7.80 -12.63
C VAL A 42 2.71 6.98 -12.72
N GLU A 43 2.09 6.73 -11.58
CA GLU A 43 0.74 6.19 -11.49
C GLU A 43 -0.25 7.36 -11.45
N VAL A 44 -1.30 7.33 -12.26
CA VAL A 44 -2.29 8.41 -12.37
C VAL A 44 -3.69 7.88 -12.11
N ASP A 45 -4.51 8.68 -11.44
CA ASP A 45 -5.91 8.36 -11.19
C ASP A 45 -6.74 9.65 -11.01
N TRP A 46 -8.06 9.49 -11.10
CA TRP A 46 -9.03 10.49 -10.68
C TRP A 46 -9.62 10.08 -9.33
N ALA A 47 -9.76 11.03 -8.40
CA ALA A 47 -10.49 10.76 -7.16
C ALA A 47 -11.94 10.36 -7.48
N GLY A 48 -12.40 9.25 -6.89
CA GLY A 48 -13.72 8.68 -7.21
C GLY A 48 -14.88 9.63 -6.91
N ASP A 49 -14.83 10.29 -5.75
CA ASP A 49 -15.83 11.29 -5.38
C ASP A 49 -15.41 12.69 -5.87
N PRO A 50 -16.29 13.41 -6.60
CA PRO A 50 -16.05 14.79 -6.99
C PRO A 50 -15.91 15.71 -5.78
N ALA A 51 -14.97 16.66 -5.87
CA ALA A 51 -14.83 17.73 -4.90
C ALA A 51 -15.75 18.92 -5.24
N THR A 52 -15.88 19.85 -4.30
CA THR A 52 -16.59 21.12 -4.51
C THR A 52 -15.69 22.28 -4.16
N VAL A 53 -15.69 23.30 -5.01
CA VAL A 53 -15.03 24.58 -4.79
C VAL A 53 -16.12 25.62 -4.68
N ILE A 54 -16.00 26.52 -3.70
CA ILE A 54 -16.91 27.65 -3.55
C ILE A 54 -16.18 28.87 -4.09
N ASP A 55 -16.78 29.52 -5.08
CA ASP A 55 -16.30 30.82 -5.55
C ASP A 55 -16.51 31.86 -4.43
N PRO A 56 -15.43 32.49 -3.92
CA PRO A 56 -15.53 33.43 -2.82
C PRO A 56 -16.28 34.73 -3.18
N ASP A 57 -16.34 35.10 -4.46
CA ASP A 57 -16.95 36.35 -4.93
C ASP A 57 -18.44 36.17 -5.23
N THR A 58 -18.83 35.02 -5.79
CA THR A 58 -20.23 34.75 -6.20
C THR A 58 -20.98 33.83 -5.24
N GLY A 59 -20.27 33.06 -4.42
CA GLY A 59 -20.84 32.00 -3.59
C GLY A 59 -21.28 30.76 -4.36
N GLU A 60 -20.96 30.66 -5.66
CA GLU A 60 -21.32 29.52 -6.50
C GLU A 60 -20.57 28.26 -6.03
N ILE A 61 -21.30 27.14 -5.96
CA ILE A 61 -20.73 25.82 -5.66
C ILE A 61 -20.39 25.13 -6.98
N ILE A 62 -19.11 25.05 -7.28
CA ILE A 62 -18.57 24.49 -8.51
C ILE A 62 -18.12 23.06 -8.24
N LYS A 63 -18.67 22.11 -9.01
CA LYS A 63 -18.24 20.72 -9.00
C LYS A 63 -16.87 20.60 -9.65
N THR A 64 -15.94 19.93 -8.99
CA THR A 64 -14.57 19.72 -9.48
C THR A 64 -14.15 18.26 -9.34
N TYR A 65 -13.17 17.85 -10.13
CA TYR A 65 -12.60 16.51 -10.15
C TYR A 65 -11.12 16.61 -9.79
N ILE A 66 -10.66 15.76 -8.87
CA ILE A 66 -9.27 15.81 -8.41
C ILE A 66 -8.46 14.81 -9.24
N PHE A 67 -7.50 15.32 -9.99
CA PHE A 67 -6.48 14.52 -10.65
C PHE A 67 -5.33 14.27 -9.67
N VAL A 68 -4.84 13.03 -9.63
CA VAL A 68 -3.72 12.63 -8.78
C VAL A 68 -2.69 11.91 -9.64
N GLY A 69 -1.43 12.38 -9.59
CA GLY A 69 -0.29 11.71 -10.18
C GLY A 69 0.77 11.43 -9.12
N VAL A 70 1.24 10.18 -9.01
CA VAL A 70 2.20 9.77 -7.98
C VAL A 70 3.46 9.17 -8.61
N MET A 71 4.63 9.71 -8.25
CA MET A 71 5.92 9.16 -8.60
C MET A 71 6.10 7.81 -7.92
N THR A 72 6.12 6.73 -8.69
CA THR A 72 6.10 5.35 -8.16
C THR A 72 7.33 5.01 -7.29
N TYR A 73 8.46 5.70 -7.49
CA TYR A 73 9.67 5.49 -6.69
C TYR A 73 9.64 6.22 -5.34
N SER A 74 9.33 7.52 -5.35
CA SER A 74 9.43 8.40 -4.18
C SER A 74 8.11 8.61 -3.46
N GLN A 75 7.00 8.14 -4.04
CA GLN A 75 5.64 8.44 -3.60
C GLN A 75 5.33 9.95 -3.55
N TYR A 76 6.06 10.75 -4.32
CA TYR A 76 5.82 12.18 -4.43
C TYR A 76 4.58 12.42 -5.28
N ALA A 77 3.58 13.11 -4.71
CA ALA A 77 2.27 13.30 -5.32
C ALA A 77 2.11 14.70 -5.91
N TYR A 78 1.53 14.77 -7.10
CA TYR A 78 0.94 15.94 -7.72
C TYR A 78 -0.58 15.82 -7.64
N VAL A 79 -1.25 16.88 -7.19
CA VAL A 79 -2.71 16.90 -7.02
C VAL A 79 -3.25 18.23 -7.52
N GLU A 80 -4.26 18.18 -8.39
CA GLU A 80 -4.89 19.36 -8.95
C GLU A 80 -6.39 19.14 -9.17
N ALA A 81 -7.18 20.21 -8.99
CA ALA A 81 -8.63 20.20 -9.20
C ALA A 81 -8.99 20.77 -10.58
N PHE A 82 -9.81 20.04 -11.34
CA PHE A 82 -10.28 20.42 -12.67
C PHE A 82 -11.80 20.53 -12.72
N LEU A 83 -12.32 21.34 -13.65
CA LEU A 83 -13.77 21.53 -13.85
C LEU A 83 -14.43 20.35 -14.59
N ASP A 84 -13.64 19.62 -15.37
CA ASP A 84 -14.05 18.39 -16.04
C ASP A 84 -12.92 17.35 -15.99
N MET A 85 -13.22 16.13 -16.46
CA MET A 85 -12.26 15.03 -16.54
C MET A 85 -11.69 14.87 -17.96
N LYS A 86 -11.90 15.85 -18.86
CA LYS A 86 -11.52 15.77 -20.25
C LYS A 86 -10.20 16.50 -20.46
N GLN A 87 -9.16 15.76 -20.82
CA GLN A 87 -7.91 16.30 -21.32
C GLN A 87 -7.47 15.53 -22.56
#